data_AF-A0A7S1Z520-F1
#
_entry.id   AF-A0A7S1Z520-F1
#
_cell.length_a   1.000
_cell.length_b   1.000
_cell.length_c   1.000
_cell.angle_alpha   90.00
_cell.angle_beta   90.00
_cell.angle_gamma   90.00
#
_symmetry.space_group_name_H-M   'P 1'
#
loop_
_entity.id
_entity.type
_entity.pdbx_description
1 polymer ?
#
loop_
_entity_poly.entity_id
_entity_poly.type
_entity_poly.pdbx_seq_one_letter_code
_entity_poly.pdbx_strand_id
1 'polypeptide(L)'
;LSSIVSLILCSTAKAQTHTLSGSCNYGSVSAALTDGGVADINAFFSVTTVEEAIESVSSLCEAAYSAKTLPFDKVFNKGYQFDREFFHGNTELNNFESETVPQGVYDRIDMIDTLIKPSEIIGWPSYLDEFESCPSQAAMCCWTADKFLAGEGACASAGGCADAEPADNTDICHHDMSKSPLAARVRAGVAAYPGDSEGAAHCQAFVWDDSTAAFNGNLLFDVVNYGMENGYTRAVPGAPMCGCVEHMPVVSTAGCKSVSASESSTITKAADGTVSIEISALGLTYNTCDATSEAHGLGKYIVGDCDSFEGQQRDIRLMGYVYVG
;
A
#
# COMPACT_ATOMS: atom_id res chain seq x y z
N LEU A 1 9.07 76.76 -7.14
CA LEU A 1 7.95 75.83 -6.86
C LEU A 1 8.05 74.71 -7.89
N SER A 2 8.92 73.73 -7.64
CA SER A 2 9.18 72.61 -8.54
C SER A 2 8.66 71.33 -7.85
N SER A 3 7.74 70.66 -8.52
CA SER A 3 7.09 69.43 -8.09
C SER A 3 8.08 68.26 -8.11
N ILE A 4 8.12 67.48 -7.04
CA ILE A 4 8.62 66.10 -7.06
C ILE A 4 7.44 65.22 -6.67
N VAL A 5 6.85 64.61 -7.69
CA VAL A 5 5.90 63.50 -7.54
C VAL A 5 6.75 62.24 -7.42
N SER A 6 6.79 61.64 -6.24
CA SER A 6 7.36 60.30 -6.06
C SER A 6 6.51 59.29 -6.83
N LEU A 7 7.05 58.77 -7.93
CA LEU A 7 6.56 57.55 -8.55
C LEU A 7 6.87 56.39 -7.59
N ILE A 8 5.84 55.90 -6.90
CA ILE A 8 5.85 54.55 -6.34
C ILE A 8 5.62 53.61 -7.54
N LEU A 9 6.72 53.07 -8.07
CA LEU A 9 6.69 51.94 -8.99
C LEU A 9 6.21 50.72 -8.19
N CYS A 10 4.90 50.50 -8.19
CA CYS A 10 4.34 49.21 -7.81
C CYS A 10 4.70 48.23 -8.94
N SER A 11 5.84 47.53 -8.81
CA SER A 11 6.13 46.41 -9.71
C SER A 11 5.11 45.33 -9.42
N THR A 12 4.14 45.15 -10.31
CA THR A 12 3.25 43.99 -10.27
C THR A 12 4.10 42.77 -10.53
N ALA A 13 4.50 42.06 -9.46
CA ALA A 13 5.14 40.76 -9.60
C ALA A 13 4.18 39.86 -10.40
N LYS A 14 4.63 39.36 -11.55
CA LYS A 14 3.84 38.45 -12.38
C LYS A 14 4.00 37.05 -11.80
N ALA A 15 2.90 36.29 -11.76
CA ALA A 15 2.98 34.89 -11.37
C ALA A 15 3.94 34.13 -12.29
N GLN A 16 4.78 33.28 -11.70
CA GLN A 16 5.72 32.40 -12.40
C GLN A 16 5.21 30.98 -12.28
N THR A 17 5.21 30.23 -13.39
CA THR A 17 4.70 28.86 -13.43
C THR A 17 5.67 27.99 -14.20
N HIS A 18 5.99 26.82 -13.65
CA HIS A 18 6.90 25.85 -14.22
C HIS A 18 6.31 24.43 -14.13
N THR A 19 6.63 23.59 -15.11
CA THR A 19 6.15 22.21 -15.17
C THR A 19 7.24 21.26 -14.70
N LEU A 20 6.87 20.38 -13.78
CA LEU A 20 7.66 19.31 -13.19
C LEU A 20 7.36 18.02 -13.96
N SER A 21 8.42 17.28 -14.29
CA SER A 21 8.31 15.93 -14.84
C SER A 21 8.84 14.92 -13.83
N GLY A 22 8.07 13.87 -13.57
CA GLY A 22 8.39 12.86 -12.56
C GLY A 22 7.95 13.26 -11.15
N SER A 23 8.39 12.49 -10.16
CA SER A 23 7.96 12.64 -8.76
C SER A 23 8.27 14.04 -8.20
N CYS A 24 7.38 14.56 -7.38
CA CYS A 24 7.57 15.82 -6.68
C CYS A 24 8.67 15.68 -5.60
N ASN A 25 9.82 16.29 -5.84
CA ASN A 25 10.91 16.37 -4.88
C ASN A 25 11.81 17.59 -5.19
N TYR A 26 12.75 17.88 -4.31
CA TYR A 26 13.67 19.01 -4.50
C TYR A 26 14.45 18.93 -5.83
N GLY A 27 14.86 17.74 -6.26
CA GLY A 27 15.60 17.55 -7.51
C GLY A 27 14.78 17.91 -8.75
N SER A 28 13.54 17.42 -8.84
CA SER A 28 12.64 17.72 -9.96
C SER A 28 12.23 19.19 -9.99
N VAL A 29 11.99 19.80 -8.82
CA VAL A 29 11.72 21.24 -8.69
C VAL A 29 12.92 22.08 -9.11
N SER A 30 14.12 21.77 -8.59
CA SER A 30 15.33 22.48 -8.95
C SER A 30 15.62 22.41 -10.45
N ALA A 31 15.40 21.26 -11.08
CA ALA A 31 15.57 21.09 -12.52
C ALA A 31 14.59 21.98 -13.31
N ALA A 32 13.28 21.90 -13.00
CA ALA A 32 12.26 22.68 -13.71
C ALA A 32 12.42 24.19 -13.55
N LEU A 33 12.83 24.66 -12.37
CA LEU A 33 13.11 26.07 -12.13
C LEU A 33 14.33 26.53 -12.94
N THR A 34 15.40 25.74 -12.95
CA THR A 34 16.62 26.04 -13.74
C THR A 34 16.31 26.10 -15.23
N ASP A 35 15.58 25.13 -15.77
CA ASP A 35 15.15 25.09 -17.17
C ASP A 35 14.23 26.27 -17.51
N GLY A 36 13.45 26.74 -16.55
CA GLY A 36 12.63 27.95 -16.63
C GLY A 36 13.37 29.27 -16.46
N GLY A 37 14.70 29.25 -16.33
CA GLY A 37 15.55 30.44 -16.19
C GLY A 37 15.63 31.03 -14.79
N VAL A 38 15.19 30.30 -13.76
CA VAL A 38 15.37 30.69 -12.35
C VAL A 38 16.77 30.29 -11.90
N ALA A 39 17.64 31.27 -11.71
CA ALA A 39 19.04 31.04 -11.35
C ALA A 39 19.26 30.73 -9.85
N ASP A 40 18.31 31.08 -8.99
CA ASP A 40 18.42 30.91 -7.54
C ASP A 40 17.09 30.41 -6.96
N ILE A 41 17.08 29.14 -6.57
CA ILE A 41 15.93 28.48 -5.93
C ILE A 41 15.62 29.07 -4.54
N ASN A 42 16.64 29.50 -3.80
CA ASN A 42 16.43 30.08 -2.47
C ASN A 42 15.68 31.40 -2.60
N ALA A 43 16.04 32.22 -3.58
CA ALA A 43 15.28 33.44 -3.93
C ALA A 43 13.86 33.12 -4.43
N PHE A 44 13.65 31.99 -5.12
CA PHE A 44 12.31 31.56 -5.52
C PHE A 44 11.43 31.23 -4.32
N PHE A 45 11.94 30.53 -3.32
CA PHE A 45 11.21 30.22 -2.08
C PHE A 45 11.27 31.32 -1.02
N SER A 46 12.03 32.39 -1.25
CA SER A 46 12.28 33.46 -0.27
C SER A 46 12.95 32.95 1.02
N VAL A 47 13.82 31.95 0.88
CA VAL A 47 14.61 31.34 1.95
C VAL A 47 16.09 31.69 1.78
N THR A 48 16.91 31.37 2.78
CA THR A 48 18.33 31.76 2.80
C THR A 48 19.28 30.58 2.64
N THR A 49 18.82 29.38 2.95
CA THR A 49 19.62 28.15 2.91
C THR A 49 19.00 27.10 1.99
N VAL A 50 19.83 26.15 1.54
CA VAL A 50 19.37 25.03 0.71
C VAL A 50 18.49 24.09 1.54
N GLU A 51 18.81 23.92 2.81
CA GLU A 51 18.04 23.10 3.76
C GLU A 51 16.60 23.63 3.91
N GLU A 52 16.42 24.94 4.08
CA GLU A 52 15.09 25.58 4.13
C GLU A 52 14.34 25.41 2.80
N ALA A 53 15.04 25.42 1.66
CA ALA A 53 14.43 25.19 0.36
C ALA A 53 13.98 23.72 0.20
N ILE A 54 14.77 22.76 0.67
CA ILE A 54 14.42 21.33 0.68
C ILE A 54 13.17 21.12 1.53
N GLU A 55 13.11 21.69 2.74
CA GLU A 55 11.95 21.59 3.62
C GLU A 55 10.70 22.22 3.00
N SER A 56 10.86 23.41 2.39
CA SER A 56 9.76 24.09 1.68
C SER A 56 9.21 23.24 0.54
N VAL A 57 10.08 22.65 -0.28
CA VAL A 57 9.66 21.76 -1.36
C VAL A 57 8.99 20.50 -0.82
N SER A 58 9.55 19.86 0.22
CA SER A 58 8.96 18.67 0.84
C SER A 58 7.54 18.95 1.32
N SER A 59 7.34 20.04 2.06
CA SER A 59 6.03 20.45 2.56
C SER A 59 5.02 20.72 1.43
N LEU A 60 5.44 21.36 0.35
CA LEU A 60 4.59 21.62 -0.81
C LEU A 60 4.24 20.34 -1.59
N CYS A 61 5.18 19.42 -1.73
CA CYS A 61 4.94 18.12 -2.34
C CYS A 61 3.97 17.28 -1.51
N GLU A 62 4.15 17.24 -0.18
CA GLU A 62 3.22 16.56 0.73
C GLU A 62 1.80 17.13 0.64
N ALA A 63 1.66 18.47 0.59
CA ALA A 63 0.37 19.11 0.41
C ALA A 63 -0.26 18.77 -0.95
N ALA A 64 0.54 18.74 -2.02
CA ALA A 64 0.07 18.37 -3.36
C ALA A 64 -0.41 16.91 -3.43
N TYR A 65 0.36 15.98 -2.85
CA TYR A 65 -0.02 14.57 -2.75
C TYR A 65 -1.27 14.39 -1.88
N SER A 66 -1.33 15.06 -0.73
CA SER A 66 -2.49 14.99 0.17
C SER A 66 -3.77 15.49 -0.50
N ALA A 67 -3.69 16.47 -1.40
CA ALA A 67 -4.87 16.99 -2.11
C ALA A 67 -5.45 15.97 -3.12
N LYS A 68 -4.64 15.03 -3.62
CA LYS A 68 -5.05 13.93 -4.50
C LYS A 68 -5.29 12.60 -3.79
N THR A 69 -5.05 12.55 -2.48
CA THR A 69 -5.13 11.31 -1.73
C THR A 69 -6.58 11.04 -1.31
N LEU A 70 -7.10 9.88 -1.73
CA LEU A 70 -8.26 9.25 -1.13
C LEU A 70 -7.81 8.51 0.16
N PRO A 71 -8.28 8.91 1.35
CA PRO A 71 -7.98 8.17 2.57
C PRO A 71 -8.49 6.72 2.48
N PHE A 72 -7.73 5.75 3.01
CA PHE A 72 -8.08 4.33 2.85
C PHE A 72 -9.41 3.95 3.50
N ASP A 73 -9.83 4.62 4.59
CA ASP A 73 -11.14 4.41 5.23
C ASP A 73 -12.33 4.72 4.29
N LYS A 74 -12.05 5.44 3.19
CA LYS A 74 -13.00 5.67 2.11
C LYS A 74 -12.98 4.58 1.06
N VAL A 75 -12.02 3.66 1.00
CA VAL A 75 -12.05 2.56 0.01
C VAL A 75 -13.31 1.71 0.20
N PHE A 76 -13.50 1.13 1.38
CA PHE A 76 -14.73 0.40 1.70
C PHE A 76 -15.86 1.33 2.16
N ASN A 77 -15.52 2.45 2.80
CA ASN A 77 -16.46 3.44 3.34
C ASN A 77 -17.53 2.83 4.27
N LYS A 78 -17.10 1.83 5.06
CA LYS A 78 -17.93 1.14 6.07
C LYS A 78 -17.45 1.41 7.51
N GLY A 79 -16.38 2.18 7.66
CA GLY A 79 -15.85 2.66 8.92
C GLY A 79 -14.77 1.75 9.51
N TYR A 80 -14.03 2.29 10.48
CA TYR A 80 -12.85 1.66 11.09
C TYR A 80 -13.02 0.18 11.45
N GLN A 81 -14.13 -0.18 12.09
CA GLN A 81 -14.36 -1.56 12.54
C GLN A 81 -14.48 -2.52 11.36
N PHE A 82 -15.09 -2.07 10.26
CA PHE A 82 -15.19 -2.88 9.06
C PHE A 82 -13.80 -3.09 8.44
N ASP A 83 -13.02 -2.02 8.29
CA ASP A 83 -11.70 -2.10 7.66
C ASP A 83 -10.77 -3.02 8.48
N ARG A 84 -10.76 -2.86 9.81
CA ARG A 84 -10.00 -3.72 10.71
C ARG A 84 -10.39 -5.19 10.58
N GLU A 85 -11.69 -5.50 10.73
CA GLU A 85 -12.12 -6.89 10.66
C GLU A 85 -11.94 -7.45 9.24
N PHE A 86 -12.02 -6.64 8.18
CA PHE A 86 -11.76 -7.08 6.81
C PHE A 86 -10.32 -7.57 6.67
N PHE A 87 -9.35 -6.80 7.15
CA PHE A 87 -7.95 -7.21 7.13
C PHE A 87 -7.61 -8.36 8.10
N HIS A 88 -8.48 -8.66 9.06
CA HIS A 88 -8.41 -9.88 9.89
C HIS A 88 -9.18 -11.08 9.30
N GLY A 89 -9.76 -10.96 8.10
CA GLY A 89 -10.54 -12.03 7.47
C GLY A 89 -11.99 -12.15 7.97
N ASN A 90 -12.49 -11.20 8.75
CA ASN A 90 -13.74 -11.28 9.53
C ASN A 90 -14.84 -10.27 9.14
N THR A 91 -15.21 -10.21 7.85
CA THR A 91 -16.37 -9.39 7.40
C THR A 91 -17.25 -10.17 6.45
N GLU A 92 -18.41 -9.61 6.10
CA GLU A 92 -19.25 -10.18 5.05
C GLU A 92 -18.48 -10.35 3.74
N LEU A 93 -17.57 -9.44 3.36
CA LEU A 93 -16.78 -9.55 2.12
C LEU A 93 -15.81 -10.74 2.11
N ASN A 94 -15.44 -11.24 3.30
CA ASN A 94 -14.57 -12.39 3.47
C ASN A 94 -15.32 -13.70 3.80
N ASN A 95 -16.62 -13.64 4.04
CA ASN A 95 -17.37 -14.78 4.58
C ASN A 95 -18.69 -15.06 3.84
N PHE A 96 -19.05 -14.28 2.81
CA PHE A 96 -20.17 -14.65 1.95
C PHE A 96 -19.75 -15.76 0.98
N GLU A 97 -20.66 -16.68 0.69
CA GLU A 97 -20.47 -17.74 -0.31
C GLU A 97 -21.56 -17.58 -1.38
N SER A 98 -21.18 -17.69 -2.65
CA SER A 98 -22.11 -17.59 -3.77
C SER A 98 -21.56 -18.30 -5.00
N GLU A 99 -22.42 -18.71 -5.93
CA GLU A 99 -21.99 -19.29 -7.21
C GLU A 99 -21.09 -18.33 -7.99
N THR A 100 -21.50 -17.07 -8.03
CA THR A 100 -20.81 -15.99 -8.73
C THR A 100 -20.65 -14.79 -7.83
N VAL A 101 -19.80 -13.87 -8.23
CA VAL A 101 -19.71 -12.53 -7.63
C VAL A 101 -21.11 -11.90 -7.55
N PRO A 102 -21.67 -11.66 -6.35
CA PRO A 102 -23.00 -11.11 -6.24
C PRO A 102 -23.04 -9.67 -6.74
N GLN A 103 -23.98 -9.36 -7.64
CA GLN A 103 -24.15 -8.03 -8.18
C GLN A 103 -24.41 -7.02 -7.05
N GLY A 104 -23.69 -5.89 -7.06
CA GLY A 104 -23.87 -4.84 -6.05
C GLY A 104 -22.92 -4.92 -4.85
N VAL A 105 -22.30 -6.07 -4.59
CA VAL A 105 -21.43 -6.26 -3.41
C VAL A 105 -20.10 -5.53 -3.56
N TYR A 106 -19.56 -5.51 -4.79
CA TYR A 106 -18.27 -4.90 -5.09
C TYR A 106 -18.36 -3.59 -5.90
N ASP A 107 -19.56 -3.06 -6.17
CA ASP A 107 -19.74 -1.84 -6.99
C ASP A 107 -18.84 -0.66 -6.53
N ARG A 108 -18.62 -0.51 -5.22
CA ARG A 108 -17.71 0.52 -4.71
C ARG A 108 -16.26 0.20 -5.05
N ILE A 109 -15.86 -1.04 -4.90
CA ILE A 109 -14.49 -1.51 -5.15
C ILE A 109 -14.21 -1.45 -6.65
N ASP A 110 -15.15 -1.87 -7.49
CA ASP A 110 -15.09 -1.71 -8.94
C ASP A 110 -14.95 -0.23 -9.34
N MET A 111 -15.65 0.67 -8.66
CA MET A 111 -15.52 2.12 -8.90
C MET A 111 -14.14 2.65 -8.47
N ILE A 112 -13.60 2.20 -7.33
CA ILE A 112 -12.23 2.55 -6.93
C ILE A 112 -11.23 1.99 -7.95
N ASP A 113 -11.38 0.73 -8.37
CA ASP A 113 -10.48 0.06 -9.31
C ASP A 113 -10.44 0.74 -10.68
N THR A 114 -11.61 1.15 -11.19
CA THR A 114 -11.73 1.72 -12.53
C THR A 114 -11.46 3.22 -12.60
N LEU A 115 -11.80 3.99 -11.55
CA LEU A 115 -11.75 5.46 -11.59
C LEU A 115 -10.66 6.08 -10.71
N ILE A 116 -10.26 5.42 -9.63
CA ILE A 116 -9.35 5.99 -8.62
C ILE A 116 -7.96 5.35 -8.73
N LYS A 117 -7.88 4.01 -8.67
CA LYS A 117 -6.64 3.23 -8.73
C LYS A 117 -5.69 3.64 -9.88
N PRO A 118 -6.16 4.00 -11.09
CA PRO A 118 -5.25 4.33 -12.20
C PRO A 118 -4.62 5.72 -12.13
N SER A 119 -5.25 6.69 -11.44
CA SER A 119 -4.92 8.11 -11.59
C SER A 119 -5.00 8.96 -10.32
N GLU A 120 -5.35 8.38 -9.18
CA GLU A 120 -5.37 9.04 -7.88
C GLU A 120 -4.59 8.22 -6.84
N ILE A 121 -4.27 8.87 -5.73
CA ILE A 121 -3.50 8.25 -4.65
C ILE A 121 -4.47 7.64 -3.64
N ILE A 122 -4.26 6.38 -3.29
CA ILE A 122 -4.95 5.73 -2.18
C ILE A 122 -4.00 5.79 -0.98
N GLY A 123 -4.45 6.41 0.11
CA GLY A 123 -3.63 6.57 1.30
C GLY A 123 -3.31 5.23 1.97
N TRP A 124 -2.18 5.14 2.66
CA TRP A 124 -1.84 3.96 3.47
C TRP A 124 -2.74 3.89 4.72
N PRO A 125 -3.30 2.73 5.10
CA PRO A 125 -4.18 2.61 6.27
C PRO A 125 -3.40 2.53 7.60
N SER A 126 -2.54 3.50 7.88
CA SER A 126 -1.73 3.55 9.12
C SER A 126 -2.55 3.67 10.41
N TYR A 127 -3.86 3.87 10.31
CA TYR A 127 -4.79 3.85 11.45
C TYR A 127 -5.14 2.43 11.91
N LEU A 128 -4.70 1.40 11.19
CA LEU A 128 -4.85 -0.01 11.53
C LEU A 128 -3.51 -0.56 12.05
N ASP A 129 -3.56 -1.30 13.15
CA ASP A 129 -2.38 -1.79 13.87
C ASP A 129 -1.49 -2.69 12.99
N GLU A 130 -2.09 -3.43 12.06
CA GLU A 130 -1.42 -4.38 11.15
C GLU A 130 -0.62 -3.66 10.06
N PHE A 131 -0.81 -2.35 9.93
CA PHE A 131 -0.18 -1.48 8.94
C PHE A 131 0.60 -0.32 9.59
N GLU A 132 0.79 -0.37 10.91
CA GLU A 132 1.54 0.65 11.64
C GLU A 132 3.06 0.50 11.37
N SER A 133 3.69 1.56 10.86
CA SER A 133 5.15 1.72 10.73
C SER A 133 5.93 0.75 9.80
N CYS A 134 5.34 -0.30 9.22
CA CYS A 134 5.95 -1.33 8.34
C CYS A 134 7.47 -1.20 8.09
N PRO A 135 8.34 -1.59 9.06
CA PRO A 135 9.77 -1.31 8.99
C PRO A 135 10.49 -1.95 7.81
N SER A 136 10.03 -3.12 7.34
CA SER A 136 10.60 -3.81 6.19
C SER A 136 10.16 -3.24 4.84
N GLN A 137 9.33 -2.19 4.84
CA GLN A 137 8.74 -1.59 3.64
C GLN A 137 8.07 -2.64 2.74
N ALA A 138 7.37 -3.59 3.37
CA ALA A 138 6.73 -4.71 2.72
C ALA A 138 5.40 -5.06 3.40
N ALA A 139 4.43 -5.47 2.61
CA ALA A 139 3.15 -5.97 3.09
C ALA A 139 2.69 -7.17 2.26
N MET A 140 1.83 -7.98 2.85
CA MET A 140 1.37 -9.23 2.28
C MET A 140 -0.10 -9.44 2.62
N CYS A 141 -0.80 -10.09 1.69
CA CYS A 141 -2.09 -10.71 1.91
C CYS A 141 -1.96 -12.21 1.66
N CYS A 142 -2.60 -13.03 2.50
CA CYS A 142 -2.67 -14.48 2.37
C CYS A 142 -4.11 -14.96 2.53
N TRP A 143 -4.49 -15.91 1.68
CA TRP A 143 -5.81 -16.52 1.64
C TRP A 143 -5.72 -18.04 1.68
N THR A 144 -6.70 -18.66 2.30
CA THR A 144 -6.76 -20.13 2.50
C THR A 144 -8.12 -20.71 2.08
N ALA A 145 -8.90 -19.96 1.31
CA ALA A 145 -10.18 -20.43 0.78
C ALA A 145 -10.57 -19.67 -0.50
N ASP A 146 -11.50 -20.24 -1.25
CA ASP A 146 -12.12 -19.70 -2.45
C ASP A 146 -13.65 -19.77 -2.32
N LYS A 147 -14.33 -18.62 -2.38
CA LYS A 147 -15.78 -18.49 -2.07
C LYS A 147 -16.71 -18.51 -3.28
N PHE A 148 -16.22 -18.37 -4.52
CA PHE A 148 -17.07 -18.35 -5.72
C PHE A 148 -16.30 -18.69 -7.00
N LEU A 149 -17.01 -19.05 -8.08
CA LEU A 149 -16.41 -19.52 -9.33
C LEU A 149 -15.72 -18.36 -10.10
N ALA A 150 -14.50 -18.02 -9.69
CA ALA A 150 -13.63 -17.04 -10.33
C ALA A 150 -12.16 -17.44 -10.18
N GLY A 151 -11.29 -16.88 -11.03
CA GLY A 151 -9.85 -17.14 -10.95
C GLY A 151 -9.46 -18.59 -11.25
N GLU A 152 -8.38 -19.04 -10.60
CA GLU A 152 -7.78 -20.37 -10.79
C GLU A 152 -7.99 -21.30 -9.59
N GLY A 153 -8.84 -20.92 -8.64
CA GLY A 153 -9.15 -21.71 -7.44
C GLY A 153 -9.95 -22.98 -7.74
N ALA A 154 -10.13 -23.80 -6.70
CA ALA A 154 -10.80 -25.10 -6.79
C ALA A 154 -12.34 -24.98 -6.75
N CYS A 155 -12.90 -23.77 -6.66
CA CYS A 155 -14.34 -23.59 -6.68
C CYS A 155 -14.93 -24.05 -8.03
N ALA A 156 -15.83 -25.04 -7.97
CA ALA A 156 -16.44 -25.66 -9.18
C ALA A 156 -17.98 -25.72 -9.14
N SER A 157 -18.61 -25.10 -8.13
CA SER A 157 -19.99 -25.37 -7.76
C SER A 157 -20.92 -24.16 -7.90
N ALA A 158 -22.08 -24.41 -8.52
CA ALA A 158 -23.17 -23.48 -8.73
C ALA A 158 -23.92 -23.04 -7.45
N GLY A 159 -23.52 -23.53 -6.27
CA GLY A 159 -24.21 -23.27 -5.00
C GLY A 159 -23.43 -22.36 -4.06
N GLY A 160 -22.28 -21.85 -4.48
CA GLY A 160 -21.22 -21.41 -3.58
C GLY A 160 -20.21 -22.51 -3.34
N CYS A 161 -19.02 -22.08 -2.92
CA CYS A 161 -17.90 -22.96 -2.65
C CYS A 161 -17.58 -22.94 -1.16
N ALA A 162 -18.37 -23.71 -0.43
CA ALA A 162 -18.06 -24.02 0.96
C ALA A 162 -16.74 -24.79 0.97
N ASP A 163 -15.72 -24.17 1.56
CA ASP A 163 -14.41 -24.78 1.80
C ASP A 163 -13.67 -25.22 0.51
N ALA A 164 -13.85 -24.49 -0.60
CA ALA A 164 -12.96 -24.66 -1.74
C ALA A 164 -11.62 -23.99 -1.46
N GLU A 165 -10.59 -24.56 -2.07
CA GLU A 165 -9.21 -24.14 -1.93
C GLU A 165 -8.86 -23.04 -2.95
N PRO A 166 -8.04 -22.03 -2.58
CA PRO A 166 -7.50 -21.07 -3.54
C PRO A 166 -6.50 -21.77 -4.48
N ALA A 167 -6.05 -21.07 -5.53
CA ALA A 167 -4.93 -21.58 -6.32
C ALA A 167 -3.66 -21.54 -5.45
N ASP A 168 -3.07 -22.70 -5.21
CA ASP A 168 -1.90 -22.81 -4.36
C ASP A 168 -0.66 -22.15 -4.99
N ASN A 169 0.02 -21.29 -4.23
CA ASN A 169 1.29 -20.67 -4.63
C ASN A 169 2.34 -20.65 -3.52
N THR A 170 2.05 -21.22 -2.35
CA THR A 170 2.95 -21.18 -1.20
C THR A 170 2.55 -22.16 -0.12
N ASP A 171 3.55 -22.58 0.66
CA ASP A 171 3.36 -23.18 1.96
C ASP A 171 3.41 -22.09 3.05
N ILE A 172 2.52 -22.17 4.02
CA ILE A 172 2.57 -21.41 5.26
C ILE A 172 3.35 -22.25 6.27
N CYS A 173 4.34 -21.67 6.93
CA CYS A 173 5.28 -22.46 7.72
C CYS A 173 4.96 -22.34 9.22
N HIS A 174 4.88 -21.10 9.71
CA HIS A 174 4.40 -20.81 11.05
C HIS A 174 4.00 -19.35 11.19
N HIS A 175 3.24 -19.06 12.24
CA HIS A 175 2.88 -17.71 12.64
C HIS A 175 3.08 -17.51 14.13
N ASP A 176 3.79 -16.45 14.51
CA ASP A 176 3.87 -16.00 15.89
C ASP A 176 2.71 -15.04 16.18
N MET A 177 1.70 -15.55 16.88
CA MET A 177 0.47 -14.80 17.18
C MET A 177 0.72 -13.59 18.08
N SER A 178 1.87 -13.50 18.76
CA SER A 178 2.23 -12.29 19.52
C SER A 178 2.51 -11.09 18.62
N LYS A 179 2.78 -11.32 17.34
CA LYS A 179 2.96 -10.27 16.33
C LYS A 179 1.63 -9.71 15.83
N SER A 180 0.52 -10.43 15.97
CA SER A 180 -0.80 -9.98 15.52
C SER A 180 -1.91 -10.36 16.50
N PRO A 181 -1.82 -9.95 17.77
CA PRO A 181 -2.68 -10.48 18.83
C PRO A 181 -4.18 -10.17 18.64
N LEU A 182 -4.51 -9.08 17.95
CA LEU A 182 -5.88 -8.73 17.63
C LEU A 182 -6.48 -9.68 16.59
N ALA A 183 -5.78 -9.90 15.47
CA ALA A 183 -6.18 -10.86 14.45
C ALA A 183 -6.21 -12.29 14.98
N ALA A 184 -5.21 -12.67 15.77
CA ALA A 184 -5.11 -14.00 16.40
C ALA A 184 -6.16 -14.24 17.49
N ARG A 185 -6.77 -13.17 18.03
CA ARG A 185 -7.69 -13.19 19.18
C ARG A 185 -7.08 -13.80 20.45
N VAL A 186 -5.75 -13.89 20.52
CA VAL A 186 -4.97 -14.38 21.65
C VAL A 186 -3.74 -13.49 21.83
N ARG A 187 -3.22 -13.40 23.06
CA ARG A 187 -2.08 -12.51 23.36
C ARG A 187 -0.76 -12.99 22.76
N ALA A 188 -0.58 -14.30 22.70
CA ALA A 188 0.62 -14.97 22.23
C ALA A 188 0.31 -16.45 21.95
N GLY A 189 1.14 -17.06 21.12
CA GLY A 189 0.98 -18.43 20.67
C GLY A 189 1.74 -18.61 19.36
N VAL A 190 1.96 -19.86 18.96
CA VAL A 190 2.52 -20.15 17.65
C VAL A 190 1.59 -21.12 16.94
N ALA A 191 1.12 -20.73 15.76
CA ALA A 191 0.54 -21.67 14.80
C ALA A 191 1.69 -22.23 13.97
N ALA A 192 1.76 -23.54 13.81
CA ALA A 192 2.77 -24.19 13.00
C ALA A 192 2.07 -25.12 12.01
N TYR A 193 2.53 -25.10 10.78
CA TYR A 193 1.90 -25.82 9.68
C TYR A 193 2.95 -26.70 8.98
N PRO A 194 3.33 -27.83 9.58
CA PRO A 194 4.40 -28.65 9.04
C PRO A 194 3.92 -29.46 7.82
N GLY A 195 4.66 -29.36 6.72
CA GLY A 195 4.49 -30.22 5.55
C GLY A 195 3.14 -30.02 4.85
N ASP A 196 2.78 -28.77 4.57
CA ASP A 196 1.55 -28.40 3.85
C ASP A 196 0.27 -28.85 4.58
N SER A 197 0.27 -28.68 5.90
CA SER A 197 -0.88 -29.06 6.76
C SER A 197 -1.99 -27.99 6.79
N GLU A 198 -1.65 -26.78 6.34
CA GLU A 198 -2.54 -25.65 6.13
C GLU A 198 -3.47 -25.85 4.92
N GLY A 199 -3.08 -26.72 3.98
CA GLY A 199 -3.77 -26.88 2.70
C GLY A 199 -3.32 -25.84 1.67
N ALA A 200 -4.07 -25.69 0.59
CA ALA A 200 -3.68 -24.73 -0.44
C ALA A 200 -3.74 -23.30 0.10
N ALA A 201 -2.65 -22.56 -0.06
CA ALA A 201 -2.58 -21.17 0.33
C ALA A 201 -2.13 -20.30 -0.84
N HIS A 202 -2.69 -19.09 -0.90
CA HIS A 202 -2.27 -18.09 -1.87
C HIS A 202 -1.82 -16.84 -1.14
N CYS A 203 -0.56 -16.46 -1.30
CA CYS A 203 -0.04 -15.22 -0.77
C CYS A 203 0.42 -14.29 -1.89
N GLN A 204 0.08 -13.01 -1.76
CA GLN A 204 0.47 -11.95 -2.65
C GLN A 204 1.04 -10.80 -1.80
N ALA A 205 2.26 -10.41 -2.12
CA ALA A 205 3.02 -9.40 -1.41
C ALA A 205 3.44 -8.26 -2.35
N PHE A 206 3.87 -7.17 -1.75
CA PHE A 206 4.52 -6.07 -2.43
C PHE A 206 5.54 -5.42 -1.52
N VAL A 207 6.51 -4.78 -2.16
CA VAL A 207 7.56 -4.01 -1.52
C VAL A 207 7.57 -2.62 -2.11
N TRP A 208 8.05 -1.67 -1.32
CA TRP A 208 8.23 -0.30 -1.76
C TRP A 208 9.56 0.26 -1.28
N ASP A 209 9.91 1.39 -1.87
CA ASP A 209 11.00 2.26 -1.43
C ASP A 209 10.46 3.67 -1.23
N ASP A 210 11.35 4.59 -0.82
CA ASP A 210 10.98 5.98 -0.57
C ASP A 210 10.44 6.70 -1.83
N SER A 211 10.80 6.23 -3.04
CA SER A 211 10.36 6.83 -4.30
C SER A 211 8.93 6.44 -4.67
N THR A 212 8.45 5.31 -4.14
CA THR A 212 7.12 4.73 -4.41
C THR A 212 6.20 4.74 -3.19
N ALA A 213 6.71 5.15 -2.03
CA ALA A 213 6.00 5.11 -0.75
C ALA A 213 4.62 5.79 -0.76
N ALA A 214 4.46 6.86 -1.54
CA ALA A 214 3.19 7.56 -1.70
C ALA A 214 2.08 6.65 -2.29
N PHE A 215 2.44 5.59 -3.00
CA PHE A 215 1.52 4.69 -3.72
C PHE A 215 1.34 3.35 -3.02
N ASN A 216 1.80 3.19 -1.77
CA ASN A 216 1.67 1.92 -1.05
C ASN A 216 0.21 1.55 -0.79
N GLY A 217 -0.65 2.54 -0.53
CA GLY A 217 -2.08 2.28 -0.36
C GLY A 217 -2.73 1.83 -1.68
N ASN A 218 -2.22 2.29 -2.83
CA ASN A 218 -2.62 1.79 -4.15
C ASN A 218 -2.19 0.33 -4.35
N LEU A 219 -0.95 -0.03 -3.96
CA LEU A 219 -0.47 -1.41 -4.01
C LEU A 219 -1.28 -2.34 -3.10
N LEU A 220 -1.57 -1.90 -1.87
CA LEU A 220 -2.43 -2.65 -0.96
C LEU A 220 -3.80 -2.88 -1.57
N PHE A 221 -4.41 -1.85 -2.15
CA PHE A 221 -5.69 -1.99 -2.84
C PHE A 221 -5.61 -2.97 -4.01
N ASP A 222 -4.57 -2.89 -4.85
CA ASP A 222 -4.39 -3.80 -6.00
C ASP A 222 -4.27 -5.26 -5.55
N VAL A 223 -3.51 -5.54 -4.49
CA VAL A 223 -3.34 -6.89 -3.94
C VAL A 223 -4.63 -7.40 -3.32
N VAL A 224 -5.32 -6.58 -2.52
CA VAL A 224 -6.61 -6.95 -1.94
C VAL A 224 -7.65 -7.22 -3.03
N ASN A 225 -7.73 -6.34 -4.02
CA ASN A 225 -8.67 -6.49 -5.13
C ASN A 225 -8.36 -7.74 -5.96
N TYR A 226 -7.08 -8.08 -6.16
CA TYR A 226 -6.69 -9.33 -6.81
C TYR A 226 -7.28 -10.55 -6.09
N GLY A 227 -7.14 -10.65 -4.76
CA GLY A 227 -7.75 -11.75 -4.00
C GLY A 227 -9.27 -11.77 -4.15
N MET A 228 -9.90 -10.59 -4.11
CA MET A 228 -11.34 -10.47 -4.28
C MET A 228 -11.84 -10.87 -5.67
N GLU A 229 -11.17 -10.47 -6.75
CA GLU A 229 -11.52 -10.83 -8.13
C GLU A 229 -11.38 -12.33 -8.40
N ASN A 230 -10.44 -12.99 -7.72
CA ASN A 230 -10.20 -14.43 -7.84
C ASN A 230 -11.03 -15.26 -6.83
N GLY A 231 -11.92 -14.64 -6.05
CA GLY A 231 -12.71 -15.37 -5.05
C GLY A 231 -11.95 -15.77 -3.79
N TYR A 232 -10.66 -15.41 -3.68
CA TYR A 232 -9.82 -15.77 -2.55
C TYR A 232 -10.25 -15.08 -1.26
N THR A 233 -10.23 -15.85 -0.18
CA THR A 233 -10.82 -15.42 1.08
C THR A 233 -10.30 -16.21 2.29
N ARG A 234 -10.80 -15.82 3.47
CA ARG A 234 -10.37 -16.28 4.80
C ARG A 234 -8.89 -16.00 5.10
N ALA A 235 -8.60 -15.71 6.36
CA ALA A 235 -7.24 -15.50 6.83
C ALA A 235 -6.61 -16.84 7.25
N VAL A 236 -5.28 -16.88 7.22
CA VAL A 236 -4.51 -17.95 7.85
C VAL A 236 -4.89 -18.05 9.33
N PRO A 237 -5.19 -19.24 9.88
CA PRO A 237 -5.62 -19.37 11.27
C PRO A 237 -4.63 -18.76 12.28
N GLY A 238 -5.06 -17.71 12.99
CA GLY A 238 -4.23 -17.03 13.98
C GLY A 238 -3.36 -15.90 13.43
N ALA A 239 -3.41 -15.62 12.14
CA ALA A 239 -2.76 -14.47 11.50
C ALA A 239 -3.81 -13.52 10.89
N PRO A 240 -3.45 -12.27 10.56
CA PRO A 240 -4.31 -11.42 9.75
C PRO A 240 -4.37 -11.92 8.30
N MET A 241 -5.41 -11.52 7.57
CA MET A 241 -5.53 -11.77 6.14
C MET A 241 -4.53 -10.90 5.36
N CYS A 242 -4.34 -9.64 5.76
CA CYS A 242 -3.28 -8.79 5.23
C CYS A 242 -2.66 -7.91 6.33
N GLY A 243 -1.39 -7.57 6.16
CA GLY A 243 -0.64 -6.69 7.06
C GLY A 243 0.74 -6.37 6.52
N CYS A 244 1.51 -5.53 7.22
CA CYS A 244 2.96 -5.51 7.05
C CYS A 244 3.51 -6.92 7.27
N VAL A 245 4.59 -7.28 6.59
CA VAL A 245 5.19 -8.63 6.72
C VAL A 245 5.58 -9.01 8.15
N GLU A 246 5.81 -8.03 9.01
CA GLU A 246 6.06 -8.23 10.45
C GLU A 246 4.87 -8.85 11.18
N HIS A 247 3.64 -8.61 10.71
CA HIS A 247 2.40 -9.11 11.32
C HIS A 247 1.87 -10.37 10.61
N MET A 248 2.52 -10.80 9.53
CA MET A 248 2.08 -11.89 8.66
C MET A 248 2.82 -13.20 9.00
N PRO A 249 2.26 -14.36 8.61
CA PRO A 249 2.93 -15.63 8.78
C PRO A 249 4.18 -15.73 7.92
N VAL A 250 5.09 -16.62 8.31
CA VAL A 250 6.23 -17.01 7.49
C VAL A 250 5.75 -17.96 6.40
N VAL A 251 6.05 -17.65 5.15
CA VAL A 251 5.64 -18.43 3.98
C VAL A 251 6.85 -18.81 3.10
N SER A 252 6.73 -19.88 2.32
CA SER A 252 7.79 -20.37 1.43
C SER A 252 7.93 -19.51 0.17
N THR A 253 6.81 -19.02 -0.38
CA THR A 253 6.76 -18.12 -1.53
C THR A 253 5.61 -17.11 -1.44
N ALA A 254 5.66 -16.05 -2.24
CA ALA A 254 4.49 -15.19 -2.45
C ALA A 254 4.58 -14.55 -3.83
N GLY A 255 3.43 -14.31 -4.45
CA GLY A 255 3.36 -13.43 -5.62
C GLY A 255 3.88 -12.04 -5.26
N CYS A 256 4.48 -11.32 -6.22
CA CYS A 256 5.05 -10.00 -5.97
C CYS A 256 4.42 -8.94 -6.88
N LYS A 257 3.90 -7.85 -6.31
CA LYS A 257 3.43 -6.65 -7.03
C LYS A 257 4.35 -5.45 -6.79
N SER A 258 4.47 -4.60 -7.81
CA SER A 258 5.16 -3.31 -7.74
C SER A 258 4.37 -2.26 -8.52
N VAL A 259 4.64 -0.98 -8.25
CA VAL A 259 4.00 0.14 -8.92
C VAL A 259 5.04 1.05 -9.53
N SER A 260 4.77 1.51 -10.74
CA SER A 260 5.50 2.59 -11.39
C SER A 260 4.56 3.75 -11.66
N ALA A 261 4.98 4.96 -11.30
CA ALA A 261 4.20 6.17 -11.47
C ALA A 261 4.75 7.04 -12.59
N SER A 262 3.83 7.62 -13.37
CA SER A 262 4.09 8.73 -14.27
C SER A 262 3.37 9.96 -13.71
N GLU A 263 4.14 10.98 -13.36
CA GLU A 263 3.63 12.19 -12.72
C GLU A 263 4.04 13.42 -13.53
N SER A 264 3.10 14.36 -13.66
CA SER A 264 3.36 15.72 -14.09
C SER A 264 2.72 16.69 -13.13
N SER A 265 3.51 17.63 -12.64
CA SER A 265 3.11 18.58 -11.61
C SER A 265 3.44 20.00 -12.04
N THR A 266 2.74 20.98 -11.50
CA THR A 266 2.93 22.39 -11.83
C THR A 266 3.28 23.14 -10.55
N ILE A 267 4.43 23.82 -10.55
CA ILE A 267 4.82 24.74 -9.48
C ILE A 267 4.50 26.17 -9.91
N THR A 268 3.81 26.91 -9.05
CA THR A 268 3.44 28.30 -9.27
C THR A 268 3.89 29.17 -8.11
N LYS A 269 4.56 30.27 -8.41
CA LYS A 269 4.77 31.39 -7.47
C LYS A 269 3.82 32.51 -7.84
N ALA A 270 2.86 32.78 -6.96
CA ALA A 270 1.89 33.85 -7.10
C ALA A 270 2.55 35.24 -6.94
N ALA A 271 1.80 36.29 -7.32
CA ALA A 271 2.26 37.68 -7.28
C ALA A 271 2.57 38.17 -5.85
N ASP A 272 1.94 37.58 -4.83
CA ASP A 272 2.17 37.86 -3.42
C ASP A 272 3.38 37.11 -2.84
N GLY A 273 4.04 36.26 -3.64
CA GLY A 273 5.17 35.45 -3.24
C GLY A 273 4.81 34.05 -2.76
N THR A 274 3.52 33.71 -2.64
CA THR A 274 3.07 32.37 -2.24
C THR A 274 3.46 31.34 -3.30
N VAL A 275 4.06 30.22 -2.88
CA VAL A 275 4.40 29.11 -3.77
C VAL A 275 3.45 27.94 -3.52
N SER A 276 2.98 27.32 -4.59
CA SER A 276 2.12 26.13 -4.54
C SER A 276 2.56 25.11 -5.59
N ILE A 277 2.38 23.82 -5.29
CA ILE A 277 2.55 22.73 -6.25
C ILE A 277 1.21 22.03 -6.42
N GLU A 278 0.85 21.71 -7.66
CA GLU A 278 -0.35 20.95 -8.00
C GLU A 278 0.02 19.78 -8.93
N ILE A 279 -0.38 18.57 -8.56
CA ILE A 279 -0.21 17.39 -9.41
C ILE A 279 -1.27 17.44 -10.50
N SER A 280 -0.81 17.70 -11.72
CA SER A 280 -1.66 17.95 -12.88
C SER A 280 -2.09 16.66 -13.56
N ALA A 281 -1.21 15.64 -13.59
CA ALA A 281 -1.51 14.32 -14.10
C ALA A 281 -0.75 13.24 -13.31
N LEU A 282 -1.44 12.16 -13.00
CA LEU A 282 -0.87 10.97 -12.37
C LEU A 282 -1.38 9.74 -13.14
N GLY A 283 -0.48 8.85 -13.51
CA GLY A 283 -0.79 7.56 -14.10
C GLY A 283 0.01 6.47 -13.40
N LEU A 284 -0.69 5.49 -12.83
CA LEU A 284 -0.09 4.36 -12.12
C LEU A 284 -0.15 3.10 -12.99
N THR A 285 0.97 2.38 -13.05
CA THR A 285 1.07 1.07 -13.71
C THR A 285 1.52 0.05 -12.70
N TYR A 286 0.77 -1.05 -12.60
CA TYR A 286 1.01 -2.15 -11.66
C TYR A 286 1.70 -3.28 -12.40
N ASN A 287 2.83 -3.73 -11.87
CA ASN A 287 3.69 -4.74 -12.48
C ASN A 287 3.87 -5.91 -11.52
N THR A 288 4.24 -7.06 -12.07
CA THR A 288 4.81 -8.14 -11.27
C THR A 288 6.28 -7.83 -10.98
N CYS A 289 6.71 -8.06 -9.74
CA CYS A 289 8.13 -7.99 -9.39
C CYS A 289 8.71 -9.39 -9.26
N ASP A 290 10.04 -9.47 -9.32
CA ASP A 290 10.76 -10.68 -8.98
C ASP A 290 11.19 -10.58 -7.52
N ALA A 291 10.48 -11.27 -6.63
CA ALA A 291 10.79 -11.34 -5.20
C ALA A 291 12.18 -11.94 -4.91
N THR A 292 12.81 -12.59 -5.89
CA THR A 292 14.17 -13.16 -5.78
C THR A 292 15.26 -12.24 -6.33
N SER A 293 14.89 -11.20 -7.11
CA SER A 293 15.86 -10.29 -7.70
C SER A 293 16.45 -9.34 -6.64
N GLU A 294 17.78 -9.27 -6.61
CA GLU A 294 18.59 -8.51 -5.64
C GLU A 294 18.34 -6.99 -5.62
N ALA A 295 17.46 -6.45 -6.47
CA ALA A 295 17.24 -5.01 -6.60
C ALA A 295 16.77 -4.34 -5.29
N HIS A 296 16.15 -5.10 -4.38
CA HIS A 296 15.79 -4.58 -3.05
C HIS A 296 16.23 -5.48 -1.88
N GLY A 297 16.66 -6.73 -2.11
CA GLY A 297 17.02 -7.65 -1.00
C GLY A 297 15.87 -7.89 0.00
N LEU A 298 14.64 -7.55 -0.38
CA LEU A 298 13.43 -7.61 0.45
C LEU A 298 12.70 -8.95 0.34
N GLY A 299 13.08 -9.81 -0.61
CA GLY A 299 12.56 -11.19 -0.72
C GLY A 299 12.67 -11.96 0.60
N LYS A 300 13.77 -11.77 1.34
CA LYS A 300 13.98 -12.34 2.68
C LYS A 300 12.97 -11.91 3.75
N TYR A 301 12.23 -10.82 3.51
CA TYR A 301 11.19 -10.32 4.41
C TYR A 301 9.80 -10.78 3.99
N ILE A 302 9.64 -11.20 2.73
CA ILE A 302 8.40 -11.77 2.18
C ILE A 302 8.37 -13.28 2.41
N VAL A 303 9.49 -13.97 2.19
CA VAL A 303 9.63 -15.41 2.38
C VAL A 303 10.59 -15.69 3.52
N GLY A 304 10.30 -16.72 4.32
CA GLY A 304 11.20 -17.17 5.37
C GLY A 304 11.62 -18.62 5.19
N ASP A 305 12.55 -19.05 6.05
CA ASP A 305 13.07 -20.42 6.04
C ASP A 305 12.13 -21.35 6.81
N CYS A 306 11.36 -22.13 6.06
CA CYS A 306 10.42 -23.12 6.59
C CYS A 306 11.12 -24.32 7.27
N ASP A 307 12.39 -24.56 6.96
CA ASP A 307 13.20 -25.64 7.56
C ASP A 307 13.75 -25.23 8.95
N SER A 308 13.85 -23.93 9.23
CA SER A 308 14.43 -23.42 10.48
C SER A 308 13.56 -23.70 11.72
N PHE A 309 12.26 -23.94 11.55
CA PHE A 309 11.31 -24.15 12.64
C PHE A 309 11.38 -25.57 13.22
N GLU A 310 11.79 -26.58 12.45
CA GLU A 310 11.98 -27.96 12.95
C GLU A 310 13.05 -28.02 14.07
N GLY A 311 14.05 -27.14 14.02
CA GLY A 311 15.07 -27.00 15.06
C GLY A 311 14.55 -26.36 16.35
N GLN A 312 13.66 -25.37 16.24
CA GLN A 312 13.09 -24.62 17.37
C GLN A 312 11.99 -25.38 18.12
N GLN A 313 11.29 -26.32 17.48
CA GLN A 313 10.34 -27.22 18.14
C GLN A 313 10.96 -28.07 19.28
N ARG A 314 12.29 -28.22 19.33
CA ARG A 314 12.98 -28.92 20.43
C ARG A 314 13.10 -28.09 21.72
N ASP A 315 13.16 -26.76 21.62
CA ASP A 315 13.26 -25.86 22.79
C ASP A 315 11.90 -25.31 23.27
N ILE A 316 10.88 -25.29 22.40
CA ILE A 316 9.57 -24.66 22.68
C ILE A 316 8.58 -25.61 23.39
N ARG A 317 8.95 -26.86 23.71
CA ARG A 317 8.11 -27.85 24.44
C ARG A 317 7.63 -27.42 25.84
N LEU A 318 7.99 -26.22 26.33
CA LEU A 318 7.64 -25.70 27.64
C LEU A 318 6.48 -24.68 27.63
N MET A 319 5.98 -24.24 26.47
CA MET A 319 4.85 -23.29 26.39
C MET A 319 3.67 -23.93 25.65
N GLY A 320 2.52 -23.99 26.31
CA GLY A 320 1.36 -24.79 25.86
C GLY A 320 0.84 -24.43 24.47
N TYR A 321 0.53 -25.45 23.68
CA TYR A 321 0.06 -25.35 22.30
C TYR A 321 -1.46 -25.48 22.19
N VAL A 322 -2.04 -24.81 21.18
CA VAL A 322 -3.32 -25.16 20.55
C VAL A 322 -2.97 -25.78 19.21
N TYR A 323 -3.24 -27.07 19.03
CA TYR A 323 -3.22 -27.71 17.71
C TYR A 323 -4.51 -27.31 16.99
N VAL A 324 -4.37 -26.64 15.85
CA VAL A 324 -5.46 -26.49 14.89
C VAL A 324 -5.23 -27.56 13.84
N GLY A 325 -6.17 -28.47 13.69
CA GLY A 325 -6.19 -29.51 12.67
C GLY A 325 -7.62 -29.80 12.28
#